data_AF-A0A956H0U0-F1
#
_entry.id   AF-A0A956H0U0-F1
#
_cell.length_a   1.000
_cell.length_b   1.000
_cell.length_c   1.000
_cell.angle_alpha   90.00
_cell.angle_beta   90.00
_cell.angle_gamma   90.00
#
_symmetry.space_group_name_H-M   'P 1'
#
loop_
_entity.id
_entity.type
_entity.pdbx_description
1 polymer ?
#
loop_
_entity_poly.entity_id
_entity_poly.type
_entity_poly.pdbx_seq_one_letter_code
_entity_poly.pdbx_strand_id
1 'polypeptide(L)'
;MPQAALASVGRALQNILERYSGTAMRRIVGLADEYGVDGLYVAFVVMREQTAWPVMRSEDRNALELASLLLDGFAMLPNTTYMQVPPAEMEPLVDRILTAVAQWSRQQLTSHLKREYMGLLEEYAERLRPVIETARNREIDDELVDLPALTIALMEAFECWLGRDGALPLPSRRAMQAILSRLFG
;
A
#
# COMPACT_ATOMS: atom_id res chain seq x y z
N MET A 1 8.40 17.12 -20.31
CA MET A 1 8.77 17.54 -18.93
C MET A 1 7.76 17.02 -17.88
N PRO A 2 6.42 17.08 -18.06
CA PRO A 2 5.43 16.54 -17.10
C PRO A 2 5.51 15.03 -16.81
N GLN A 3 5.70 14.21 -17.85
CA GLN A 3 5.74 12.75 -17.71
C GLN A 3 6.97 12.26 -16.93
N ALA A 4 8.08 13.00 -16.98
CA ALA A 4 9.28 12.67 -16.23
C ALA A 4 9.08 12.89 -14.72
N ALA A 5 8.40 13.98 -14.34
CA ALA A 5 8.07 14.26 -12.94
C ALA A 5 7.13 13.18 -12.36
N LEU A 6 6.07 12.80 -13.08
CA LEU A 6 5.17 11.71 -12.67
C LEU A 6 5.89 10.36 -12.58
N ALA A 7 6.83 10.07 -13.49
CA ALA A 7 7.65 8.86 -13.41
C ALA A 7 8.57 8.86 -12.17
N SER A 8 9.13 10.01 -11.79
CA SER A 8 9.91 10.16 -10.55
C SER A 8 9.05 9.93 -9.30
N VAL A 9 7.83 10.48 -9.26
CA VAL A 9 6.85 10.22 -8.18
C VAL A 9 6.52 8.73 -8.12
N GLY A 10 6.26 8.10 -9.26
CA GLY A 10 5.99 6.66 -9.35
C GLY A 10 7.12 5.81 -8.77
N ARG A 11 8.38 6.15 -9.06
CA ARG A 11 9.53 5.45 -8.45
C ARG A 11 9.66 5.71 -6.95
N ALA A 12 9.45 6.95 -6.51
CA ALA A 12 9.50 7.29 -5.09
C ALA A 12 8.41 6.54 -4.30
N LEU A 13 7.18 6.48 -4.83
CA LEU A 13 6.09 5.69 -4.26
C LEU A 13 6.44 4.20 -4.21
N GLN A 14 6.98 3.64 -5.30
CA GLN A 14 7.45 2.25 -5.31
C GLN A 14 8.44 1.97 -4.16
N ASN A 15 9.44 2.83 -3.96
CA ASN A 15 10.41 2.67 -2.87
C ASN A 15 9.76 2.76 -1.47
N ILE A 16 8.75 3.62 -1.30
CA ILE A 16 7.97 3.67 -0.06
C ILE A 16 7.26 2.33 0.16
N LEU A 17 6.55 1.82 -0.85
CA LEU A 17 5.80 0.58 -0.74
C LEU A 17 6.70 -0.63 -0.50
N GLU A 18 7.87 -0.72 -1.15
CA GLU A 18 8.88 -1.75 -0.88
C GLU A 18 9.39 -1.70 0.57
N ARG A 19 9.59 -0.49 1.12
CA ARG A 19 9.98 -0.34 2.54
C ARG A 19 8.88 -0.82 3.48
N TYR A 20 7.63 -0.45 3.21
CA TYR A 20 6.49 -0.84 4.05
C TYR A 20 6.13 -2.32 3.90
N SER A 21 6.35 -2.96 2.74
CA SER A 21 6.16 -4.41 2.56
C SER A 21 7.10 -5.19 3.48
N GLY A 22 8.37 -4.78 3.59
CA GLY A 22 9.32 -5.36 4.54
C GLY A 22 8.91 -5.16 6.00
N THR A 23 8.31 -4.01 6.34
CA THR A 23 7.78 -3.75 7.69
C THR A 23 6.57 -4.63 8.01
N ALA A 24 5.62 -4.76 7.08
CA ALA A 24 4.47 -5.65 7.23
C ALA A 24 4.91 -7.11 7.37
N MET A 25 5.86 -7.56 6.55
CA MET A 25 6.42 -8.92 6.63
C MET A 25 7.03 -9.20 8.00
N ARG A 26 7.92 -8.31 8.49
CA ARG A 26 8.52 -8.45 9.83
C ARG A 26 7.47 -8.47 10.93
N ARG A 27 6.39 -7.70 10.79
CA ARG A 27 5.33 -7.69 11.80
C ARG A 27 4.52 -8.98 11.81
N ILE A 28 4.18 -9.51 10.65
CA ILE A 28 3.47 -10.79 10.54
C ILE A 28 4.29 -11.92 11.14
N VAL A 29 5.55 -12.03 10.73
CA VAL A 29 6.47 -13.06 11.24
C VAL A 29 6.66 -12.92 12.75
N GLY A 30 6.95 -11.70 13.23
CA GLY A 30 7.15 -11.47 14.66
C GLY A 30 5.91 -11.79 15.50
N LEU A 31 4.70 -11.48 15.00
CA LEU A 31 3.46 -11.90 15.66
C LEU A 31 3.31 -13.42 15.64
N ALA A 32 3.58 -14.09 14.51
CA ALA A 32 3.48 -15.54 14.45
C ALA A 32 4.43 -16.23 15.44
N ASP A 33 5.67 -15.74 15.55
CA ASP A 33 6.67 -16.22 16.50
C ASP A 33 6.21 -16.08 17.95
N GLU A 34 5.54 -14.97 18.31
CA GLU A 34 4.96 -14.76 19.66
C GLU A 34 3.93 -15.84 20.05
N TYR A 35 3.25 -16.44 19.06
CA TYR A 35 2.27 -17.51 19.26
C TYR A 35 2.82 -18.91 18.93
N GLY A 36 4.10 -19.03 18.57
CA GLY A 36 4.74 -20.30 18.21
C GLY A 36 4.25 -20.91 16.89
N VAL A 37 3.77 -20.08 15.96
CA VAL A 37 3.31 -20.48 14.63
C VAL A 37 4.34 -20.07 13.57
N ASP A 38 4.52 -20.86 12.51
CA ASP A 38 5.41 -20.51 11.41
C ASP A 38 4.97 -19.19 10.73
N GLY A 39 5.81 -18.15 10.83
CA GLY A 39 5.55 -16.84 10.23
C GLY A 39 5.41 -16.84 8.71
N LEU A 40 6.08 -17.76 8.00
CA LEU A 40 5.93 -17.89 6.55
C LEU A 40 4.54 -18.44 6.18
N TYR A 41 3.99 -19.33 7.02
CA TYR A 41 2.62 -19.82 6.87
C TYR A 41 1.60 -18.69 7.05
N VAL A 42 1.75 -17.90 8.11
CA VAL A 42 0.84 -16.76 8.34
C VAL A 42 0.96 -15.74 7.21
N ALA A 43 2.17 -15.42 6.75
CA ALA A 43 2.37 -14.50 5.63
C ALA A 43 1.71 -15.03 4.34
N PHE A 44 1.80 -16.33 4.07
CA PHE A 44 1.09 -16.97 2.96
C PHE A 44 -0.42 -16.82 3.10
N VAL A 45 -1.00 -17.06 4.28
CA VAL A 45 -2.45 -16.90 4.52
C VAL A 45 -2.91 -15.45 4.32
N VAL A 46 -2.14 -14.48 4.80
CA VAL A 46 -2.42 -13.04 4.58
C VAL A 46 -2.37 -12.69 3.08
N MET A 47 -1.43 -13.26 2.33
CA MET A 47 -1.24 -12.89 0.93
C MET A 47 -2.18 -13.59 -0.04
N ARG A 48 -2.46 -14.89 0.17
CA ARG A 48 -3.02 -15.76 -0.86
C ARG A 48 -4.30 -16.50 -0.48
N GLU A 49 -4.62 -16.65 0.81
CA GLU A 49 -5.77 -17.42 1.28
C GLU A 49 -6.77 -16.53 2.03
N GLN A 50 -7.28 -15.49 1.36
CA GLN A 50 -8.24 -14.54 1.96
C GLN A 50 -9.55 -15.20 2.43
N THR A 51 -9.90 -16.35 1.84
CA THR A 51 -11.04 -17.18 2.24
C THR A 51 -10.84 -17.87 3.60
N ALA A 52 -9.59 -18.05 4.03
CA ALA A 52 -9.23 -18.62 5.32
C ALA A 52 -9.21 -17.58 6.45
N TRP A 53 -9.53 -16.32 6.16
CA TRP A 53 -9.52 -15.27 7.19
C TRP A 53 -10.72 -15.39 8.12
N PRO A 54 -10.53 -15.15 9.43
CA PRO A 54 -11.62 -15.17 10.38
C PRO A 54 -12.62 -14.05 10.11
N VAL A 55 -13.82 -14.20 10.66
CA VAL A 55 -14.81 -13.11 10.65
C VAL A 55 -14.27 -11.94 11.48
N MET A 56 -14.15 -10.78 10.85
CA MET A 56 -13.61 -9.56 11.44
C MET A 56 -14.45 -8.34 11.07
N ARG A 57 -14.21 -7.21 11.76
CA ARG A 57 -14.84 -5.94 11.42
C ARG A 57 -14.43 -5.51 10.02
N SER A 58 -15.29 -4.79 9.31
CA SER A 58 -15.01 -4.30 7.96
C SER A 58 -13.72 -3.46 7.89
N GLU A 59 -13.48 -2.61 8.89
CA GLU A 59 -12.27 -1.79 8.97
C GLU A 59 -10.98 -2.63 9.09
N ASP A 60 -11.01 -3.66 9.95
CA ASP A 60 -9.87 -4.56 10.14
C ASP A 60 -9.64 -5.40 8.90
N ARG A 61 -10.72 -5.87 8.24
CA ARG A 61 -10.65 -6.56 6.96
C ARG A 61 -10.01 -5.70 5.88
N ASN A 62 -10.47 -4.46 5.73
CA ASN A 62 -9.91 -3.53 4.74
C ASN A 62 -8.42 -3.25 5.00
N ALA A 63 -8.01 -3.11 6.26
CA ALA A 63 -6.62 -2.92 6.62
C ALA A 63 -5.76 -4.16 6.34
N LEU A 64 -6.31 -5.36 6.54
CA LEU A 64 -5.62 -6.61 6.21
C LEU A 64 -5.54 -6.83 4.70
N GLU A 65 -6.56 -6.45 3.92
CA GLU A 65 -6.54 -6.44 2.45
C GLU A 65 -5.47 -5.47 1.92
N LEU A 66 -5.29 -4.31 2.56
CA LEU A 66 -4.20 -3.40 2.24
C LEU A 66 -2.81 -4.04 2.49
N ALA A 67 -2.64 -4.71 3.63
CA ALA A 67 -1.40 -5.44 3.92
C ALA A 67 -1.15 -6.57 2.92
N SER A 68 -2.21 -7.30 2.54
CA SER A 68 -2.18 -8.36 1.52
C SER A 68 -1.68 -7.82 0.17
N LEU A 69 -2.28 -6.73 -0.33
CA LEU A 69 -1.88 -6.08 -1.59
C LEU A 69 -0.44 -5.57 -1.56
N LEU A 70 -0.02 -5.00 -0.43
CA LEU A 70 1.33 -4.50 -0.24
C LEU A 70 2.37 -5.63 -0.32
N LEU A 71 2.08 -6.75 0.32
CA LEU A 71 2.97 -7.90 0.33
C LEU A 71 2.98 -8.61 -1.04
N ASP A 72 1.83 -8.80 -1.68
CA ASP A 72 1.76 -9.44 -3.00
C ASP A 72 2.46 -8.61 -4.08
N GLY A 73 2.34 -7.29 -4.00
CA GLY A 73 2.98 -6.38 -4.95
C GLY A 73 4.48 -6.16 -4.77
N PHE A 74 4.99 -6.25 -3.53
CA PHE A 74 6.32 -5.74 -3.18
C PHE A 74 7.13 -6.58 -2.20
N ALA A 75 6.59 -7.66 -1.62
CA ALA A 75 7.38 -8.54 -0.77
C ALA A 75 8.05 -9.64 -1.61
N MET A 76 9.34 -9.89 -1.34
CA MET A 76 9.99 -11.12 -1.79
C MET A 76 9.74 -12.20 -0.73
N LEU A 77 8.72 -13.03 -0.95
CA LEU A 77 8.57 -14.24 -0.14
C LEU A 77 9.61 -15.30 -0.55
N PRO A 78 10.20 -16.02 0.41
CA PRO A 78 10.91 -17.26 0.11
C PRO A 78 9.95 -18.27 -0.54
N ASN A 79 10.51 -19.19 -1.31
CA ASN A 79 9.74 -20.28 -1.92
C ASN A 79 8.98 -21.03 -0.81
N THR A 80 7.67 -21.22 -0.97
CA THR A 80 6.78 -21.83 0.06
C THR A 80 7.09 -23.31 0.32
N THR A 81 8.05 -23.88 -0.40
CA THR A 81 8.52 -25.26 -0.26
C THR A 81 8.95 -25.61 1.17
N TYR A 82 9.36 -24.64 1.99
CA TYR A 82 9.83 -24.85 3.37
C TYR A 82 8.81 -24.43 4.44
N MET A 83 7.61 -24.03 4.06
CA MET A 83 6.55 -23.59 4.96
C MET A 83 6.00 -24.77 5.76
N GLN A 84 5.95 -24.65 7.08
CA GLN A 84 5.33 -25.63 7.96
C GLN A 84 3.86 -25.26 8.18
N VAL A 85 2.97 -26.09 7.64
CA VAL A 85 1.52 -25.93 7.87
C VAL A 85 1.22 -26.36 9.31
N PRO A 86 0.66 -25.47 10.14
CA PRO A 86 0.29 -25.81 11.51
C PRO A 86 -0.85 -26.86 11.52
N PRO A 87 -0.89 -27.74 12.54
CA PRO A 87 -2.01 -28.67 12.72
C PRO A 87 -3.32 -27.91 12.95
N ALA A 88 -4.47 -28.53 12.65
CA ALA A 88 -5.79 -27.90 12.76
C ALA A 88 -6.09 -27.34 14.18
N GLU A 89 -5.53 -27.96 15.22
CA GLU A 89 -5.67 -27.50 16.62
C GLU A 89 -5.07 -26.10 16.86
N MET A 90 -4.17 -25.64 15.98
CA MET A 90 -3.54 -24.32 16.03
C MET A 90 -4.26 -23.27 15.17
N GLU A 91 -5.32 -23.62 14.44
CA GLU A 91 -6.16 -22.65 13.69
C GLU A 91 -6.62 -21.46 14.56
N PRO A 92 -7.07 -21.66 15.82
CA PRO A 92 -7.45 -20.53 16.67
C PRO A 92 -6.28 -19.56 16.98
N LEU A 93 -5.03 -20.03 16.91
CA LEU A 93 -3.85 -19.16 17.06
C LEU A 93 -3.61 -18.36 15.77
N VAL A 94 -3.75 -19.00 14.60
CA VAL A 94 -3.69 -18.31 13.30
C VAL A 94 -4.73 -17.21 13.23
N ASP A 95 -5.97 -17.47 13.65
CA ASP A 95 -7.05 -16.46 13.70
C ASP A 95 -6.70 -15.26 14.60
N ARG A 96 -6.09 -15.53 15.77
CA ARG A 96 -5.64 -14.47 16.68
C ARG A 96 -4.52 -13.64 16.06
N ILE A 97 -3.58 -14.28 15.38
CA ILE A 97 -2.49 -13.59 14.68
C ILE A 97 -3.07 -12.71 13.57
N LEU A 98 -3.97 -13.23 12.73
CA LEU A 98 -4.60 -12.46 11.65
C LEU A 98 -5.36 -11.25 12.19
N THR A 99 -6.09 -11.43 13.31
CA THR A 99 -6.78 -10.33 13.99
C THR A 99 -5.79 -9.27 14.50
N ALA A 100 -4.66 -9.70 15.09
CA ALA A 100 -3.62 -8.78 15.57
C ALA A 100 -2.92 -8.03 14.43
N VAL A 101 -2.65 -8.70 13.31
CA VAL A 101 -2.10 -8.09 12.08
C VAL A 101 -3.08 -7.05 11.52
N ALA A 102 -4.37 -7.38 11.46
CA ALA A 102 -5.40 -6.48 10.98
C ALA A 102 -5.50 -5.21 11.85
N GLN A 103 -5.53 -5.39 13.18
CA GLN A 103 -5.55 -4.28 14.14
C GLN A 103 -4.31 -3.39 13.99
N TRP A 104 -3.11 -3.99 13.92
CA TRP A 104 -1.88 -3.23 13.70
C TRP A 104 -1.90 -2.49 12.36
N SER A 105 -2.36 -3.14 11.29
CA SER A 105 -2.41 -2.55 9.95
C SER A 105 -3.34 -1.34 9.91
N ARG A 106 -4.45 -1.41 10.63
CA ARG A 106 -5.39 -0.28 10.75
C ARG A 106 -4.78 0.89 11.50
N GLN A 107 -4.12 0.62 12.63
CA GLN A 107 -3.59 1.67 13.51
C GLN A 107 -2.32 2.33 12.94
N GLN A 108 -1.44 1.54 12.34
CA GLN A 108 -0.07 1.95 11.98
C GLN A 108 0.10 1.99 10.46
N LEU A 109 -0.12 0.88 9.76
CA LEU A 109 0.21 0.77 8.33
C LEU A 109 -0.58 1.76 7.48
N THR A 110 -1.91 1.77 7.65
CA THR A 110 -2.83 2.60 6.86
C THR A 110 -2.55 4.08 7.05
N SER A 111 -2.45 4.52 8.31
CA SER A 111 -2.23 5.93 8.64
C SER A 111 -0.86 6.43 8.18
N HIS A 112 0.18 5.60 8.30
CA HIS A 112 1.53 5.95 7.86
C HIS A 112 1.66 6.00 6.34
N LEU A 113 1.09 5.01 5.62
CA LEU A 113 1.10 5.01 4.16
C LEU A 113 0.36 6.23 3.57
N LYS A 114 -0.80 6.60 4.15
CA LYS A 114 -1.50 7.83 3.76
C LYS A 114 -0.59 9.05 3.92
N ARG A 115 0.05 9.19 5.08
CA ARG A 115 0.94 10.33 5.36
C ARG A 115 2.13 10.39 4.39
N GLU A 116 2.77 9.26 4.11
CA GLU A 116 3.92 9.20 3.21
C GLU A 116 3.54 9.51 1.76
N TYR A 117 2.38 9.03 1.31
CA TYR A 117 1.89 9.36 -0.02
C TYR A 117 1.55 10.86 -0.14
N MET A 118 0.84 11.42 0.85
CA MET A 118 0.51 12.85 0.85
C MET A 118 1.78 13.72 0.91
N GLY A 119 2.73 13.37 1.78
CA GLY A 119 4.03 14.07 1.86
C GLY A 119 4.83 13.96 0.56
N LEU A 120 4.75 12.83 -0.15
CA LEU A 120 5.36 12.68 -1.47
C LEU A 120 4.74 13.63 -2.51
N LEU A 121 3.41 13.76 -2.52
CA LEU A 121 2.75 14.69 -3.44
C LEU A 121 3.07 16.15 -3.12
N GLU A 122 3.14 16.50 -1.84
CA GLU A 122 3.55 17.82 -1.37
C GLU A 122 5.00 18.14 -1.77
N GLU A 123 5.94 17.20 -1.60
CA GLU A 123 7.35 17.37 -2.00
C GLU A 123 7.48 17.65 -3.50
N TYR A 124 6.62 17.03 -4.31
CA TYR A 124 6.63 17.18 -5.77
C TYR A 124 5.63 18.23 -6.27
N ALA A 125 4.90 18.93 -5.39
CA ALA A 125 3.81 19.83 -5.75
C ALA A 125 4.27 20.92 -6.73
N GLU A 126 5.36 21.62 -6.43
CA GLU A 126 5.91 22.66 -7.31
C GLU A 126 6.33 22.12 -8.69
N ARG A 127 6.89 20.91 -8.73
CA ARG A 127 7.32 20.27 -9.99
C ARG A 127 6.14 19.78 -10.83
N LEU A 128 5.03 19.46 -10.16
CA LEU A 128 3.82 18.93 -10.78
C LEU A 128 2.76 20.02 -11.03
N ARG A 129 2.89 21.20 -10.44
CA ARG A 129 1.97 22.34 -10.62
C ARG A 129 1.69 22.66 -12.09
N PRO A 130 2.70 22.74 -12.99
CA PRO A 130 2.44 22.98 -14.41
C PRO A 130 1.57 21.90 -15.06
N VAL A 131 1.59 20.66 -14.53
CA VAL A 131 0.76 19.56 -15.01
C VAL A 131 -0.72 19.83 -14.72
N ILE A 132 -1.02 20.38 -13.54
CA ILE A 132 -2.39 20.73 -13.13
C ILE A 132 -2.87 21.98 -13.86
N GLU A 133 -2.06 23.02 -13.93
CA GLU A 133 -2.43 24.27 -14.62
C GLU A 133 -2.74 24.01 -16.10
N THR A 134 -1.95 23.15 -16.74
CA THR A 134 -2.22 22.69 -18.12
C THR A 134 -3.52 21.89 -18.21
N ALA A 135 -3.78 20.98 -17.26
CA ALA A 135 -4.98 20.14 -17.28
C ALA A 135 -6.27 20.94 -17.00
N ARG A 136 -6.20 21.96 -16.14
CA ARG A 136 -7.34 22.80 -15.74
C ARG A 136 -7.48 24.06 -16.60
N ASN A 137 -6.53 24.34 -17.49
CA ASN A 137 -6.46 25.55 -18.32
C ASN A 137 -6.63 26.83 -17.47
N ARG A 138 -6.00 26.86 -16.29
CA ARG A 138 -6.08 27.97 -15.33
C ARG A 138 -4.78 28.03 -14.53
N GLU A 139 -4.27 29.25 -14.36
CA GLU A 139 -3.12 29.55 -13.50
C GLU A 139 -3.56 29.58 -12.03
N ILE A 140 -2.70 29.06 -11.15
CA ILE A 140 -2.94 29.02 -9.71
C ILE A 140 -2.22 30.23 -9.12
N ASP A 141 -2.96 31.24 -8.64
CA ASP A 141 -2.37 32.53 -8.19
C ASP A 141 -1.99 32.56 -6.70
N ASP A 142 -2.63 31.75 -5.83
CA ASP A 142 -2.39 31.75 -4.38
C ASP A 142 -2.18 30.32 -3.83
N GLU A 143 -0.91 29.97 -3.60
CA GLU A 143 -0.48 28.64 -3.14
C GLU A 143 -1.09 28.22 -1.80
N LEU A 144 -1.30 29.15 -0.87
CA LEU A 144 -1.78 28.83 0.49
C LEU A 144 -3.28 28.57 0.51
N VAL A 145 -4.04 29.28 -0.32
CA VAL A 145 -5.50 29.12 -0.42
C VAL A 145 -5.84 27.85 -1.21
N ASP A 146 -5.04 27.51 -2.22
CA ASP A 146 -5.33 26.39 -3.12
C ASP A 146 -4.69 25.06 -2.70
N LEU A 147 -3.88 25.01 -1.64
CA LEU A 147 -3.09 23.81 -1.26
C LEU A 147 -3.92 22.51 -1.15
N PRO A 148 -5.06 22.46 -0.43
CA PRO A 148 -5.85 21.22 -0.36
C PRO A 148 -6.43 20.81 -1.72
N ALA A 149 -6.87 21.79 -2.52
CA ALA A 149 -7.42 21.55 -3.85
C ALA A 149 -6.33 21.10 -4.85
N LEU A 150 -5.13 21.66 -4.71
CA LEU A 150 -3.94 21.27 -5.46
C LEU A 150 -3.56 19.83 -5.15
N THR A 151 -3.51 19.44 -3.87
CA THR A 151 -3.16 18.07 -3.48
C THR A 151 -4.15 17.05 -4.01
N ILE A 152 -5.46 17.32 -3.94
CA ILE A 152 -6.49 16.44 -4.53
C ILE A 152 -6.28 16.32 -6.05
N ALA A 153 -6.07 17.44 -6.75
CA ALA A 153 -5.81 17.42 -8.18
C ALA A 153 -4.51 16.67 -8.55
N LEU A 154 -3.48 16.73 -7.70
CA LEU A 154 -2.24 15.97 -7.87
C LEU A 154 -2.47 14.46 -7.69
N MET A 155 -3.26 14.07 -6.69
CA MET A 155 -3.66 12.68 -6.47
C MET A 155 -4.38 12.14 -7.72
N GLU A 156 -5.42 12.83 -8.18
CA GLU A 156 -6.21 12.43 -9.36
C GLU A 156 -5.35 12.35 -10.62
N ALA A 157 -4.48 13.34 -10.85
CA ALA A 157 -3.58 13.35 -12.01
C ALA A 157 -2.59 12.18 -11.97
N PHE A 158 -2.03 11.89 -10.80
CA PHE A 158 -1.09 10.79 -10.63
C PHE A 158 -1.75 9.42 -10.77
N GLU A 159 -2.92 9.21 -10.15
CA GLU A 159 -3.69 7.98 -10.28
C GLU A 159 -4.18 7.75 -11.71
N CYS A 160 -4.62 8.81 -12.40
CA CYS A 160 -4.96 8.75 -13.82
C CYS A 160 -3.74 8.38 -14.67
N TRP A 161 -2.57 8.95 -14.37
CA TRP A 161 -1.32 8.61 -15.06
C TRP A 161 -0.90 7.15 -14.81
N LEU A 162 -1.05 6.65 -13.58
CA LEU A 162 -0.84 5.23 -13.26
C LEU A 162 -1.79 4.33 -14.06
N GLY A 163 -3.02 4.75 -14.31
CA GLY A 163 -4.01 3.98 -15.07
C GLY A 163 -3.82 4.00 -16.60
N ARG A 164 -2.99 4.90 -17.16
CA ARG A 164 -2.80 5.02 -18.61
C ARG A 164 -1.75 4.03 -19.15
N ASP A 165 -2.18 3.15 -20.04
CA ASP A 165 -1.28 2.29 -20.82
C ASP A 165 -0.43 3.15 -21.77
N GLY A 166 0.89 3.22 -21.52
CA GLY A 166 1.86 3.88 -22.40
C GLY A 166 2.88 4.80 -21.70
N ALA A 167 2.66 5.20 -20.45
CA ALA A 167 3.74 5.80 -19.65
C ALA A 167 4.84 4.75 -19.39
N LEU A 168 6.11 5.16 -19.24
CA LEU A 168 7.26 4.31 -18.93
C LEU A 168 6.87 3.11 -18.04
N PRO A 169 7.05 1.85 -18.48
CA PRO A 169 6.52 0.69 -17.77
C PRO A 169 7.16 0.59 -16.39
N LEU A 170 6.36 0.83 -15.35
CA LEU A 170 6.73 0.56 -13.96
C LEU A 170 6.27 -0.87 -13.65
N PRO A 171 7.17 -1.80 -13.30
CA PRO A 171 6.85 -3.21 -13.07
C PRO A 171 5.71 -3.44 -12.06
N SER A 172 5.57 -2.55 -11.08
CA SER A 172 4.60 -2.67 -9.98
C SER A 172 3.40 -1.72 -10.09
N ARG A 173 3.15 -1.12 -11.26
CA ARG A 173 2.07 -0.13 -11.47
C ARG A 173 0.69 -0.60 -11.00
N ARG A 174 0.30 -1.82 -11.38
CA ARG A 174 -1.01 -2.39 -11.00
C ARG A 174 -1.14 -2.54 -9.49
N ALA A 175 -0.06 -2.99 -8.82
CA ALA A 175 -0.03 -3.09 -7.36
C ALA A 175 -0.14 -1.70 -6.71
N MET A 176 0.59 -0.70 -7.20
CA MET A 176 0.48 0.69 -6.71
C MET A 176 -0.95 1.22 -6.83
N GLN A 177 -1.59 1.03 -7.98
CA GLN A 177 -2.96 1.47 -8.20
C GLN A 177 -3.96 0.79 -7.26
N ALA A 178 -3.85 -0.53 -7.08
CA ALA A 178 -4.71 -1.28 -6.16
C ALA A 178 -4.56 -0.82 -4.71
N ILE A 179 -3.32 -0.56 -4.28
CA ILE A 179 -3.01 -0.04 -2.94
C ILE A 179 -3.58 1.36 -2.73
N LEU A 180 -3.38 2.28 -3.68
CA LEU A 180 -3.93 3.65 -3.58
C LEU A 180 -5.46 3.64 -3.55
N SER A 181 -6.09 2.84 -4.43
CA SER A 181 -7.54 2.67 -4.44
C SER A 181 -8.06 2.17 -3.10
N ARG A 182 -7.31 1.29 -2.41
CA ARG A 182 -7.67 0.79 -1.08
C ARG A 182 -7.42 1.79 0.04
N LEU A 183 -6.42 2.67 -0.12
CA LEU A 183 -6.10 3.69 0.87
C LEU A 183 -7.15 4.82 0.86
N PHE A 184 -7.61 5.24 -0.32
CA PHE A 184 -8.41 6.46 -0.49
C PHE A 184 -9.83 6.27 -1.03
N GLY A 185 -10.19 5.08 -1.55
CA GLY A 185 -11.55 4.72 -1.95
C GLY A 185 -12.38 4.11 -0.83
#